data_AF-A0A3N5ZHK0-F1
#
_entry.id   AF-A0A3N5ZHK0-F1
#
_cell.length_a   1.000
_cell.length_b   1.000
_cell.length_c   1.000
_cell.angle_alpha   90.00
_cell.angle_beta   90.00
_cell.angle_gamma   90.00
#
_symmetry.space_group_name_H-M   'P 1'
#
loop_
_entity.id
_entity.type
_entity.pdbx_description
1 polymer ?
#
loop_
_entity_poly.entity_id
_entity_poly.type
_entity_poly.pdbx_seq_one_letter_code
_entity_poly.pdbx_strand_id
1 'polypeptide(L)'
;MDEWIPFGEGRYSVERALLLAEGGRAVALEDAVIEVTQGPGGRLRLHGRGRVRNALMVRLLDEAEDLDLLIDLGGEYKYRMRRPAIQGGKVFAPGVQSFIQFVPQSPWEPVAAAE
;
A
#
# COMPACT_ATOMS: atom_id res chain seq x y z
N MET A 1 -13.11 -9.65 4.79
CA MET A 1 -12.48 -8.40 4.30
C MET A 1 -12.75 -7.27 5.27
N ASP A 2 -14.00 -7.03 5.67
CA ASP A 2 -14.36 -5.99 6.65
C ASP A 2 -13.68 -6.14 8.02
N GLU A 3 -13.55 -7.39 8.52
CA GLU A 3 -12.87 -7.69 9.78
C GLU A 3 -11.37 -7.34 9.78
N TRP A 4 -10.79 -7.04 8.62
CA TRP A 4 -9.35 -6.76 8.46
C TRP A 4 -9.03 -5.28 8.36
N ILE A 5 -10.05 -4.42 8.32
CA ILE A 5 -9.89 -2.96 8.24
C ILE A 5 -9.90 -2.43 9.67
N PRO A 6 -8.75 -2.00 10.23
CA PRO A 6 -8.67 -1.59 11.63
C PRO A 6 -9.21 -0.16 11.86
N PHE A 7 -9.85 0.44 10.86
CA PHE A 7 -10.28 1.84 10.86
C PHE A 7 -11.77 1.98 10.54
N GLY A 8 -12.37 3.06 11.03
CA GLY A 8 -13.70 3.47 10.62
C GLY A 8 -13.75 4.01 9.18
N GLU A 9 -14.95 4.40 8.75
CA GLU A 9 -15.11 5.14 7.49
C GLU A 9 -14.32 6.45 7.53
N GLY A 10 -13.63 6.76 6.44
CA GLY A 10 -12.86 7.99 6.33
C GLY A 10 -11.69 7.91 5.36
N ARG A 11 -10.97 9.03 5.27
CA ARG A 11 -9.78 9.16 4.45
C ARG A 11 -8.57 9.44 5.34
N TYR A 12 -7.58 8.56 5.24
CA TYR A 12 -6.39 8.56 6.07
C TYR A 12 -5.17 8.91 5.21
N SER A 13 -4.44 9.94 5.62
CA SER A 13 -3.14 10.28 5.03
C SER A 13 -2.10 9.30 5.54
N VAL A 14 -1.26 8.79 4.64
CA VAL A 14 -0.14 7.93 4.99
C VAL A 14 1.11 8.79 5.08
N GLU A 15 1.79 8.78 6.22
CA GLU A 15 3.04 9.52 6.39
C GLU A 15 4.16 8.91 5.56
N ARG A 16 4.25 7.57 5.56
CA ARG A 16 5.25 6.84 4.77
C ARG A 16 4.67 5.52 4.26
N ALA A 17 4.94 5.21 3.00
CA ALA A 17 4.60 3.92 2.42
C ALA A 17 5.77 3.36 1.60
N LEU A 18 6.01 2.05 1.72
CA LEU A 18 7.09 1.34 1.02
C LEU A 18 6.56 0.04 0.42
N LEU A 19 6.73 -0.15 -0.89
CA LEU A 19 6.67 -1.49 -1.49
C LEU A 19 7.96 -2.22 -1.16
N LEU A 20 7.86 -3.43 -0.62
CA LEU A 20 8.98 -4.22 -0.11
C LEU A 20 9.03 -5.58 -0.82
N ALA A 21 10.17 -5.91 -1.41
CA ALA A 21 10.46 -7.26 -1.91
C ALA A 21 11.07 -8.14 -0.81
N GLU A 22 10.98 -9.46 -0.95
CA GLU A 22 11.50 -10.42 0.04
C GLU A 22 13.01 -10.26 0.32
N GLY A 23 13.78 -9.71 -0.64
CA GLY A 23 15.21 -9.39 -0.48
C GLY A 23 15.52 -8.09 0.27
N GLY A 24 14.52 -7.43 0.87
CA GLY A 24 14.70 -6.19 1.65
C GLY A 24 14.83 -4.91 0.82
N ARG A 25 14.83 -5.02 -0.51
CA ARG A 25 14.73 -3.86 -1.41
C ARG A 25 13.34 -3.26 -1.32
N ALA A 26 13.29 -1.94 -1.32
CA ALA A 26 12.04 -1.21 -1.20
C ALA A 26 11.96 0.00 -2.12
N VAL A 27 10.73 0.34 -2.52
CA VAL A 27 10.42 1.54 -3.30
C VAL A 27 9.35 2.34 -2.56
N ALA A 28 9.61 3.63 -2.37
CA ALA A 28 8.67 4.51 -1.70
C ALA A 28 7.43 4.82 -2.56
N LEU A 29 6.28 4.87 -1.90
CA LEU A 29 5.05 5.45 -2.40
C LEU A 29 4.93 6.87 -1.85
N GLU A 30 4.81 7.83 -2.74
CA GLU A 30 4.54 9.23 -2.42
C GLU A 30 3.04 9.50 -2.41
N ASP A 31 2.60 10.50 -1.63
CA ASP A 31 1.20 10.93 -1.52
C ASP A 31 0.22 9.77 -1.31
N ALA A 32 0.64 8.80 -0.50
CA ALA A 32 -0.17 7.64 -0.21
C ALA A 32 -1.37 8.02 0.67
N VAL A 33 -2.53 7.50 0.30
CA VAL A 33 -3.80 7.73 0.97
C VAL A 33 -4.57 6.41 1.02
N ILE A 34 -5.23 6.18 2.15
CA ILE A 34 -6.20 5.10 2.32
C ILE A 34 -7.59 5.71 2.46
N GLU A 35 -8.55 5.15 1.73
CA GLU A 35 -9.95 5.50 1.83
C GLU A 35 -10.73 4.26 2.26
N VAL A 36 -11.47 4.40 3.37
CA VAL A 36 -12.38 3.40 3.90
C VAL A 36 -13.79 3.90 3.69
N THR A 37 -14.60 3.12 2.97
CA THR A 37 -15.99 3.46 2.62
C THR A 37 -16.93 2.34 3.04
N GLN A 38 -18.18 2.69 3.35
CA GLN A 38 -19.22 1.68 3.52
C GLN A 38 -19.73 1.21 2.15
N GLY A 39 -19.53 -0.08 1.87
CA GLY A 39 -20.05 -0.75 0.70
C GLY A 39 -21.47 -1.30 0.89
N PRO A 40 -22.04 -1.92 -0.17
CA PRO A 40 -23.36 -2.54 -0.10
C PRO A 40 -23.46 -3.58 1.03
N GLY A 41 -24.57 -3.54 1.77
CA GLY A 41 -24.79 -4.43 2.91
C GLY A 41 -24.05 -4.02 4.20
N GLY A 42 -23.58 -2.77 4.27
CA GLY A 42 -22.91 -2.21 5.46
C GLY A 42 -21.45 -2.61 5.61
N ARG A 43 -20.88 -3.25 4.58
CA ARG A 43 -19.55 -3.84 4.60
C ARG A 43 -18.45 -2.84 4.30
N LEU A 44 -17.44 -2.71 5.15
CA LEU A 44 -16.34 -1.79 4.92
C LEU A 44 -15.48 -2.22 3.72
N ARG A 45 -15.16 -1.26 2.85
CA ARG A 45 -14.23 -1.43 1.74
C ARG A 45 -13.07 -0.47 1.92
N LEU A 46 -11.86 -0.99 1.71
CA LEU A 46 -10.64 -0.19 1.74
C LEU A 46 -10.04 -0.12 0.34
N HIS A 47 -9.70 1.09 -0.08
CA HIS A 47 -8.93 1.34 -1.28
C HIS A 47 -7.78 2.27 -0.96
N GLY A 48 -6.58 1.86 -1.31
CA GLY A 48 -5.39 2.67 -1.18
C GLY A 48 -4.91 3.17 -2.53
N ARG A 49 -4.28 4.35 -2.54
CA ARG A 49 -3.58 4.86 -3.70
C ARG A 49 -2.30 5.57 -3.30
N GLY A 50 -1.31 5.57 -4.18
CA GLY A 50 -0.06 6.32 -4.01
C GLY A 50 0.67 6.49 -5.33
N ARG A 51 1.63 7.40 -5.39
CA ARG A 51 2.49 7.63 -6.55
C ARG A 51 3.78 6.85 -6.39
N VAL A 52 4.19 6.13 -7.42
CA VAL A 52 5.43 5.36 -7.43
C VAL A 52 6.26 5.74 -8.64
N ARG A 53 7.59 5.66 -8.53
CA ARG A 53 8.49 5.77 -9.69
C ARG A 53 8.45 4.46 -10.45
N ASN A 54 7.84 4.45 -11.64
CA ASN A 54 7.56 3.22 -12.38
C ASN A 54 8.82 2.41 -12.69
N ALA A 55 9.91 3.08 -13.06
CA ALA A 55 11.19 2.41 -13.33
C ALA A 55 11.74 1.67 -12.10
N LEU A 56 11.50 2.16 -10.88
CA LEU A 56 11.92 1.48 -9.65
C LEU A 56 10.98 0.33 -9.30
N MET A 57 9.67 0.51 -9.46
CA MET A 57 8.69 -0.55 -9.22
C MET A 57 8.88 -1.73 -10.17
N VAL A 58 9.14 -1.49 -11.46
CA VAL A 58 9.42 -2.56 -12.43
C VAL A 58 10.65 -3.37 -12.01
N ARG A 59 11.75 -2.69 -11.66
CA ARG A 59 12.95 -3.37 -11.15
C ARG A 59 12.68 -4.19 -9.89
N LEU A 60 11.81 -3.70 -9.02
CA LEU A 60 11.41 -4.43 -7.82
C LEU A 60 10.62 -5.70 -8.17
N LEU A 61 9.74 -5.64 -9.17
CA LEU A 61 8.97 -6.79 -9.66
C LEU A 61 9.79 -7.78 -10.50
N ASP A 62 10.85 -7.33 -11.16
CA ASP A 62 11.79 -8.21 -11.87
C ASP A 62 12.54 -9.14 -10.90
N GLU A 63 12.65 -8.74 -9.64
CA GLU A 63 13.39 -9.45 -8.59
C GLU A 63 12.50 -10.26 -7.65
N ALA A 64 11.21 -9.91 -7.55
CA ALA A 64 10.25 -10.58 -6.69
C ALA A 64 8.87 -10.62 -7.35
N GLU A 65 8.27 -11.81 -7.41
CA GLU A 65 6.91 -12.01 -7.92
C GLU A 65 5.85 -11.37 -7.01
N ASP A 66 6.14 -11.35 -5.72
CA ASP A 66 5.25 -10.83 -4.68
C ASP A 66 5.90 -9.66 -3.93
N LEU A 67 5.12 -8.59 -3.75
CA LEU A 67 5.53 -7.42 -2.98
C LEU A 67 4.66 -7.30 -1.74
N ASP A 68 5.23 -6.84 -0.63
CA ASP A 68 4.46 -6.34 0.50
C ASP A 68 4.37 -4.83 0.47
N LEU A 69 3.42 -4.29 1.22
CA LEU A 69 3.29 -2.86 1.44
C LEU A 69 3.40 -2.55 2.93
N LEU A 70 4.45 -1.82 3.31
CA LEU A 70 4.58 -1.22 4.63
C LEU A 70 3.96 0.16 4.63
N ILE A 71 3.15 0.44 5.64
CA ILE A 71 2.45 1.70 5.84
C ILE A 71 2.73 2.22 7.25
N ASP A 72 3.10 3.49 7.34
CA ASP A 72 3.17 4.27 8.56
C ASP A 72 2.11 5.37 8.50
N LEU A 73 1.13 5.29 9.39
CA LEU A 73 0.08 6.31 9.57
C LEU A 73 0.46 7.33 10.66
N GLY A 74 1.67 7.24 11.21
CA GLY A 74 2.15 8.05 12.32
C GLY A 74 1.96 7.36 13.68
N GLY A 75 2.76 7.78 14.66
CA GLY A 75 2.72 7.22 16.02
C GLY A 75 2.92 5.71 16.05
N GLU A 76 1.99 5.00 16.70
CA GLU A 76 1.99 3.54 16.84
C GLU A 76 1.33 2.79 15.67
N TYR A 77 0.75 3.51 14.71
CA TYR A 77 -0.06 2.94 13.63
C TYR A 77 0.79 2.56 12.42
N LYS A 78 1.53 1.46 12.57
CA LYS A 78 2.38 0.89 11.51
C LYS A 78 1.91 -0.51 11.15
N TYR A 79 1.80 -0.76 9.85
CA TYR A 79 1.21 -1.99 9.35
C TYR A 79 1.96 -2.53 8.13
N ARG A 80 1.97 -3.85 8.01
CA ARG A 80 2.38 -4.59 6.81
C ARG A 80 1.15 -5.21 6.18
N MET A 81 0.91 -4.90 4.91
CA MET A 81 0.00 -5.67 4.07
C MET A 81 0.81 -6.68 3.29
N ARG A 82 0.53 -7.96 3.51
CA ARG A 82 1.15 -9.04 2.77
C ARG A 82 0.49 -9.18 1.42
N ARG A 83 1.29 -9.08 0.34
CA ARG A 83 0.86 -9.33 -1.05
C ARG A 83 -0.45 -8.62 -1.43
N PRO A 84 -0.54 -7.28 -1.28
CA PRO A 84 -1.75 -6.56 -1.68
C PRO A 84 -1.95 -6.69 -3.20
N ALA A 85 -3.20 -6.65 -3.63
CA ALA A 85 -3.48 -6.52 -5.05
C ALA A 85 -3.10 -5.10 -5.48
N ILE A 86 -2.15 -4.96 -6.41
CA ILE A 86 -1.67 -3.67 -6.92
C ILE A 86 -2.12 -3.50 -8.36
N GLN A 87 -2.73 -2.35 -8.66
CA GLN A 87 -3.11 -1.96 -10.02
C GLN A 87 -2.45 -0.63 -10.37
N GLY A 88 -1.70 -0.59 -11.46
CA GLY A 88 -1.00 0.61 -11.95
C GLY A 88 -1.31 0.96 -13.39
N GLY A 89 -1.12 2.23 -13.76
CA GLY A 89 -1.16 2.66 -15.15
C GLY A 89 0.02 2.10 -15.96
N LYS A 90 -0.24 1.68 -17.21
CA LYS A 90 0.75 1.02 -18.11
C LYS A 90 1.81 1.95 -18.73
N VAL A 91 2.16 3.07 -18.09
CA VAL A 91 3.08 4.06 -18.68
C VAL A 91 4.48 3.91 -18.11
N PHE A 92 5.41 3.34 -18.88
CA PHE A 92 6.78 3.08 -18.42
C PHE A 92 7.79 3.96 -19.15
N ALA A 93 7.84 5.26 -18.83
CA ALA A 93 8.88 6.17 -19.31
C ALA A 93 9.78 6.61 -18.14
N PRO A 94 11.10 6.80 -18.37
CA PRO A 94 12.01 7.31 -17.34
C PRO A 94 11.51 8.64 -16.76
N GLY A 95 11.54 8.78 -15.44
CA GLY A 95 11.07 9.99 -14.75
C GLY A 95 9.55 10.10 -14.59
N VAL A 96 8.76 9.17 -15.13
CA VAL A 96 7.31 9.16 -14.91
C VAL A 96 6.99 8.52 -13.56
N GLN A 97 6.24 9.26 -12.75
CA GLN A 97 5.52 8.72 -11.61
C GLN A 97 4.11 8.37 -12.05
N SER A 98 3.61 7.20 -11.66
CA SER A 98 2.22 6.84 -11.85
C SER A 98 1.54 6.59 -10.53
N PHE A 99 0.23 6.82 -10.52
CA PHE A 99 -0.61 6.31 -9.47
C PHE A 99 -0.70 4.80 -9.57
N ILE A 100 -0.49 4.15 -8.45
CA ILE A 100 -0.93 2.79 -8.20
C ILE A 100 -2.07 2.81 -7.21
N GLN A 101 -2.95 1.84 -7.36
CA GLN A 101 -4.01 1.50 -6.44
C GLN A 101 -3.63 0.20 -5.74
N PHE A 102 -4.00 0.06 -4.48
CA PHE A 102 -3.77 -1.16 -3.72
C PHE A 102 -4.98 -1.54 -2.88
N VAL A 103 -5.20 -2.86 -2.73
CA VAL A 103 -6.28 -3.42 -1.91
C VAL A 103 -5.72 -4.60 -1.10
N PRO A 104 -6.00 -4.67 0.22
CA PRO A 104 -5.53 -5.77 1.05
C PRO A 104 -6.12 -7.10 0.60
N GLN A 105 -5.28 -8.14 0.58
CA GLN A 105 -5.67 -9.53 0.30
C GLN A 105 -5.67 -10.40 1.57
N SER A 106 -5.12 -9.86 2.67
CA SER A 106 -4.92 -10.52 3.95
C SER A 106 -5.11 -9.50 5.10
N PRO A 107 -5.26 -9.96 6.35
CA PRO A 107 -5.24 -9.09 7.52
C PRO A 107 -3.97 -8.22 7.59
N TRP A 108 -4.11 -7.01 8.10
CA TRP A 108 -2.98 -6.10 8.27
C TRP A 108 -2.16 -6.56 9.48
N GLU A 109 -0.87 -6.80 9.29
CA GLU A 109 0.03 -7.19 10.37
C GLU A 109 0.58 -5.93 11.04
N PRO A 110 0.32 -5.69 12.34
CA PRO A 110 0.96 -4.60 13.06
C PRO A 110 2.48 -4.75 13.04
N VAL A 111 3.18 -3.66 12.78
CA VAL A 111 4.64 -3.61 12.82
C VAL A 111 5.02 -2.82 14.06
N ALA A 112 5.91 -3.38 14.89
CA ALA A 112 6.43 -2.65 16.05
C ALA A 112 7.02 -1.32 15.59
N ALA A 113 6.68 -0.23 16.30
CA ALA A 113 7.37 1.02 16.10
C ALA A 113 8.85 0.81 16.48
N ALA A 114 9.76 1.21 15.59
CA ALA A 114 11.15 1.40 16.01
C ALA A 114 11.16 2.61 16.96
N GLU A 115 11.67 2.40 18.17
CA GLU A 115 11.85 3.43 19.20
C GLU A 115 12.77 4.58 18.75
#